data_AF-A0A7M5XL27-F1
#
_entry.id   AF-A0A7M5XL27-F1
#
_cell.length_a   1.000
_cell.length_b   1.000
_cell.length_c   1.000
_cell.angle_alpha   90.00
_cell.angle_beta   90.00
_cell.angle_gamma   90.00
#
_symmetry.space_group_name_H-M   'P 1'
#
loop_
_entity.id
_entity.type
_entity.pdbx_description
1 polymer ?
#
loop_
_entity_poly.entity_id
_entity_poly.type
_entity_poly.pdbx_seq_one_letter_code
_entity_poly.pdbx_strand_id
1 'polypeptide(L)'
;NFTLQIVNDTIVTMFGEMKLKINIKAILRRNLFPLLPFMASTTRLFFFITSYIVAAFHNAEIEAIPYPVNLTKSEPESGLYQLGLLLSTMLTFCVVIMRYIQINNIYPRNLKGFNIMALIMAIIVLMSSMVSAAYPLTSSYGAACYPAICISYLFTVFYMTFQSYISFHTDAFYNGSVCYIRIGCTILSLCVPIISVFSRVGLTNTSPAYHQLTAACEWVFNLLIVVYFYSFCYDFNLTKIRSYVVDDMIRKSADSFRAGNNYVDYLRSHHTTSRTRRHLSDSGSHMGYHINTEF
;
A
#
# COMPACT_ATOMS: atom_id res chain seq x y z
N ASN A 1 13.59 14.99 18.81
CA ASN A 1 12.49 15.01 19.81
C ASN A 1 11.39 16.01 19.45
N PHE A 2 11.71 17.28 19.15
CA PHE A 2 10.70 18.31 18.83
C PHE A 2 9.83 18.01 17.60
N THR A 3 10.43 17.56 16.50
CA THR A 3 9.69 17.20 15.26
C THR A 3 8.75 16.01 15.45
N LEU A 4 9.14 15.07 16.32
CA LEU A 4 8.38 13.86 16.63
C LEU A 4 7.16 14.18 17.50
N GLN A 5 7.31 15.18 18.38
CA GLN A 5 6.24 15.69 19.23
C GLN A 5 5.24 16.50 18.41
N ILE A 6 5.70 17.37 17.49
CA ILE A 6 4.81 18.12 16.58
C ILE A 6 3.99 17.18 15.70
N VAL A 7 4.61 16.16 15.10
CA VAL A 7 3.88 15.18 14.27
C VAL A 7 2.86 14.41 15.09
N ASN A 8 3.21 14.00 16.31
CA ASN A 8 2.30 13.29 17.19
C ASN A 8 1.14 14.19 17.65
N ASP A 9 1.42 15.45 18.00
CA ASP A 9 0.43 16.42 18.44
C ASP A 9 -0.49 16.84 17.30
N THR A 10 0.02 16.96 16.07
CA THR A 10 -0.76 17.27 14.86
C THR A 10 -1.68 16.11 14.46
N ILE A 11 -1.19 14.87 14.56
CA ILE A 11 -2.02 13.67 14.33
C ILE A 11 -3.10 13.56 15.42
N VAL A 12 -2.75 13.81 16.68
CA VAL A 12 -3.71 13.78 17.79
C VAL A 12 -4.75 14.91 17.68
N THR A 13 -4.39 16.10 17.20
CA THR A 13 -5.36 17.19 16.97
C THR A 13 -6.23 16.93 15.74
N MET A 14 -5.67 16.47 14.62
CA MET A 14 -6.46 16.15 13.42
C MET A 14 -7.47 15.01 13.66
N PHE A 15 -7.12 14.01 14.48
CA PHE A 15 -8.01 12.88 14.79
C PHE A 15 -8.82 13.07 16.07
N GLY A 16 -8.38 13.92 17.01
CA GLY A 16 -9.03 14.18 18.29
C GLY A 16 -10.35 14.96 18.16
N GLU A 17 -10.48 15.79 17.12
CA GLU A 17 -11.70 16.56 16.87
C GLU A 17 -12.72 15.85 15.96
N MET A 18 -12.33 14.78 15.25
CA MET A 18 -13.26 13.94 14.51
C MET A 18 -14.03 12.99 15.44
N LYS A 19 -14.89 13.56 16.30
CA LYS A 19 -16.02 12.84 16.92
C LYS A 19 -17.12 12.58 15.89
N LEU A 20 -16.77 11.95 14.76
CA LEU A 20 -17.81 11.31 13.94
C LEU A 20 -18.34 10.13 14.74
N LYS A 21 -19.59 10.22 15.20
CA LYS A 21 -20.43 9.09 15.61
C LYS A 21 -20.73 8.17 14.41
N ILE A 22 -19.73 7.86 13.59
CA ILE A 22 -19.80 6.72 12.70
C ILE A 22 -19.86 5.51 13.61
N ASN A 23 -20.81 4.61 13.32
CA ASN A 23 -20.87 3.31 13.95
C ASN A 23 -19.68 2.48 13.45
N ILE A 24 -18.49 2.81 13.94
CA ILE A 24 -17.19 2.23 13.60
C ILE A 24 -17.28 0.70 13.75
N LYS A 25 -18.03 0.22 14.76
CA LYS A 25 -18.35 -1.21 14.97
C LYS A 25 -19.13 -1.88 13.84
N ALA A 26 -19.94 -1.15 13.06
CA ALA A 26 -20.67 -1.68 11.91
C ALA A 26 -19.79 -1.71 10.64
N ILE A 27 -18.93 -0.70 10.45
CA ILE A 27 -17.97 -0.66 9.33
C ILE A 27 -16.85 -1.70 9.54
N LEU A 28 -16.33 -1.82 10.76
CA LEU A 28 -15.40 -2.90 11.14
C LEU A 28 -16.01 -4.29 10.95
N ARG A 29 -17.33 -4.44 11.15
CA ARG A 29 -18.04 -5.72 10.95
C ARG A 29 -18.14 -6.14 9.48
N ARG A 30 -18.13 -5.20 8.53
CA ARG A 30 -18.30 -5.48 7.09
C ARG A 30 -17.01 -5.81 6.33
N ASN A 31 -15.88 -5.90 7.02
CA ASN A 31 -14.65 -6.45 6.46
C ASN A 31 -14.15 -5.72 5.18
N LEU A 32 -14.34 -4.39 5.14
CA LEU A 32 -14.03 -3.55 3.98
C LEU A 32 -12.55 -3.12 3.91
N PHE A 33 -11.74 -3.44 4.91
CA PHE A 33 -10.34 -3.03 4.95
C PHE A 33 -9.51 -3.46 3.73
N PRO A 34 -9.62 -4.71 3.23
CA PRO A 34 -8.91 -5.13 2.01
C PRO A 34 -9.44 -4.47 0.74
N LEU A 35 -10.66 -3.92 0.75
CA LEU A 35 -11.23 -3.20 -0.39
C LEU A 35 -10.51 -1.87 -0.61
N LEU A 36 -9.90 -1.30 0.43
CA LEU A 36 -9.30 0.03 0.36
C LEU A 36 -8.02 0.06 -0.52
N PRO A 37 -7.01 -0.83 -0.35
CA PRO A 37 -5.88 -0.88 -1.28
C PRO A 37 -6.29 -1.28 -2.69
N PHE A 38 -7.30 -2.14 -2.83
CA PHE A 38 -7.88 -2.49 -4.12
C PHE A 38 -8.44 -1.24 -4.81
N MET A 39 -9.34 -0.51 -4.14
CA MET A 39 -9.94 0.73 -4.65
C MET A 39 -8.88 1.78 -4.97
N ALA A 40 -7.88 1.99 -4.11
CA ALA A 40 -6.82 2.96 -4.34
C ALA A 40 -6.06 2.66 -5.65
N SER A 41 -5.79 1.37 -5.88
CA SER A 41 -5.04 0.88 -7.04
C SER A 41 -5.88 0.88 -8.32
N THR A 42 -7.13 0.44 -8.26
CA THR A 42 -8.03 0.38 -9.43
C THR A 42 -8.51 1.75 -9.87
N THR A 43 -8.76 2.67 -8.93
CA THR A 43 -9.19 4.04 -9.24
C THR A 43 -8.15 4.75 -10.11
N ARG A 44 -6.86 4.62 -9.77
CA ARG A 44 -5.77 5.22 -10.53
C ARG A 44 -5.75 4.73 -11.97
N LEU A 45 -5.79 3.41 -12.16
CA LEU A 45 -5.79 2.80 -13.49
C LEU A 45 -7.05 3.14 -14.28
N PHE A 46 -8.21 3.09 -13.65
CA PHE A 46 -9.50 3.34 -14.31
C PHE A 46 -9.57 4.74 -14.91
N PHE A 47 -9.26 5.77 -14.12
CA PHE A 47 -9.30 7.14 -14.61
C PHE A 47 -8.22 7.40 -15.66
N PHE A 48 -7.06 6.75 -15.55
CA PHE A 48 -5.99 6.90 -16.53
C PHE A 48 -6.32 6.26 -17.88
N ILE A 49 -6.92 5.07 -17.88
CA ILE A 49 -7.42 4.41 -19.09
C ILE A 49 -8.57 5.23 -19.69
N THR A 50 -9.48 5.73 -18.85
CA THR A 50 -10.62 6.53 -19.32
C THR A 50 -10.17 7.84 -19.95
N SER A 51 -9.21 8.55 -19.35
CA SER A 51 -8.66 9.79 -19.94
C SER A 51 -7.97 9.52 -21.28
N TYR A 52 -7.31 8.37 -21.43
CA TYR A 52 -6.70 7.98 -22.70
C TYR A 52 -7.74 7.66 -23.78
N ILE A 53 -8.79 6.92 -23.44
CA ILE A 53 -9.89 6.61 -24.37
C ILE A 53 -10.56 7.91 -24.85
N VAL A 54 -10.79 8.86 -23.95
CA VAL A 54 -11.37 10.18 -24.31
C VAL A 54 -10.43 10.96 -25.25
N ALA A 55 -9.14 10.99 -24.96
CA ALA A 55 -8.15 11.63 -25.84
C ALA A 55 -8.14 10.98 -27.24
N ALA A 56 -8.29 9.66 -27.31
CA ALA A 56 -8.35 8.92 -28.57
C ALA A 56 -9.59 9.28 -29.42
N PHE A 57 -10.74 9.50 -28.78
CA PHE A 57 -11.96 9.92 -29.46
C PHE A 57 -11.89 11.36 -29.98
N HIS A 58 -11.03 12.22 -29.42
CA HIS A 58 -10.87 13.61 -29.84
C HIS A 58 -9.88 13.83 -30.99
N ASN A 59 -9.38 12.77 -31.65
CA ASN A 59 -8.36 12.85 -32.70
C ASN A 59 -7.10 13.64 -32.28
N ALA A 60 -6.79 13.69 -30.97
CA ALA A 60 -5.48 14.13 -30.54
C ALA A 60 -4.43 13.20 -31.18
N GLU A 61 -3.29 13.71 -31.65
CA GLU A 61 -2.21 12.87 -32.16
C GLU A 61 -1.79 11.88 -31.07
N ILE A 62 -2.29 10.65 -31.15
CA ILE A 62 -2.12 9.66 -30.09
C ILE A 62 -0.71 9.09 -30.25
N GLU A 63 0.18 9.43 -29.33
CA GLU A 63 1.46 8.74 -29.21
C GLU A 63 1.20 7.24 -28.96
N ALA A 64 1.96 6.36 -29.64
CA ALA A 64 1.83 4.91 -29.52
C ALA A 64 1.91 4.41 -28.06
N ILE A 65 2.63 5.14 -27.20
CA ILE A 65 2.60 4.98 -25.76
C ILE A 65 2.15 6.32 -25.18
N PRO A 66 0.94 6.43 -24.61
CA PRO A 66 0.45 7.69 -24.08
C PRO A 66 1.36 8.20 -22.97
N TYR A 67 1.94 9.37 -23.15
CA TYR A 67 2.71 10.00 -22.10
C TYR A 67 1.76 10.60 -21.06
N PRO A 68 1.80 10.17 -19.77
CA PRO A 68 0.89 10.71 -18.74
C PRO A 68 0.94 12.24 -18.63
N VAL A 69 2.10 12.82 -18.91
CA VAL A 69 2.38 14.27 -18.92
C VAL A 69 1.84 14.98 -20.17
N ASN A 70 1.54 14.27 -21.26
CA ASN A 70 0.88 14.86 -22.43
C ASN A 70 -0.64 14.88 -22.26
N LEU A 71 -1.24 13.89 -21.58
CA LEU A 71 -2.67 13.89 -21.23
C LEU A 71 -3.08 15.08 -20.35
N THR A 72 -2.11 15.73 -19.70
CA THR A 72 -2.34 16.90 -18.87
C THR A 72 -2.45 18.23 -19.64
N LYS A 73 -2.29 18.25 -20.96
CA LYS A 73 -2.23 19.50 -21.74
C LYS A 73 -3.54 19.91 -22.40
N SER A 74 -4.46 18.98 -22.57
CA SER A 74 -5.71 19.20 -23.32
C SER A 74 -6.94 18.82 -22.49
N GLU A 75 -8.00 19.59 -22.64
CA GLU A 75 -9.28 19.40 -21.94
C GLU A 75 -10.25 18.68 -22.90
N PRO A 76 -11.08 17.73 -22.40
CA PRO A 76 -11.40 17.41 -21.00
C PRO A 76 -10.58 16.28 -20.35
N GLU A 77 -9.70 15.59 -21.08
CA GLU A 77 -8.96 14.41 -20.63
C GLU A 77 -8.03 14.69 -19.43
N SER A 78 -7.42 15.86 -19.40
CA SER A 78 -6.59 16.31 -18.29
C SER A 78 -7.36 16.40 -16.97
N GLY A 79 -8.58 16.91 -17.00
CA GLY A 79 -9.45 17.02 -15.83
C GLY A 79 -9.87 15.64 -15.29
N LEU A 80 -10.19 14.69 -16.17
CA LEU A 80 -10.50 13.31 -15.77
C LEU A 80 -9.30 12.61 -15.13
N TYR A 81 -8.12 12.78 -15.72
CA TYR A 81 -6.89 12.20 -15.19
C TYR A 81 -6.57 12.75 -13.79
N GLN A 82 -6.68 14.06 -13.58
CA GLN A 82 -6.41 14.68 -12.29
C GLN A 82 -7.43 14.31 -11.22
N LEU A 83 -8.72 14.21 -11.57
CA LEU A 83 -9.74 13.75 -10.64
C LEU A 83 -9.41 12.33 -10.16
N GLY A 84 -8.99 11.47 -11.08
CA GLY A 84 -8.50 10.13 -10.77
C GLY A 84 -7.28 10.13 -9.86
N LEU A 85 -6.30 11.00 -10.15
CA LEU A 85 -5.10 11.15 -9.34
C LEU A 85 -5.44 11.61 -7.93
N LEU A 86 -6.28 12.64 -7.77
CA LEU A 86 -6.73 13.15 -6.48
C LEU A 86 -7.46 12.08 -5.66
N LEU A 87 -8.44 11.40 -6.27
CA LEU A 87 -9.23 10.37 -5.59
C LEU A 87 -8.35 9.17 -5.18
N SER A 88 -7.45 8.73 -6.07
CA SER A 88 -6.48 7.68 -5.76
C SER A 88 -5.53 8.10 -4.63
N THR A 89 -5.06 9.35 -4.62
CA THR A 89 -4.20 9.89 -3.55
C THR A 89 -4.93 9.90 -2.21
N MET A 90 -6.21 10.30 -2.16
CA MET A 90 -7.00 10.24 -0.93
C MET A 90 -7.17 8.81 -0.41
N LEU A 91 -7.51 7.86 -1.30
CA LEU A 91 -7.61 6.45 -0.92
C LEU A 91 -6.26 5.88 -0.44
N THR A 92 -5.17 6.25 -1.12
CA THR A 92 -3.81 5.85 -0.76
C THR A 92 -3.41 6.39 0.60
N PHE A 93 -3.78 7.63 0.95
CA PHE A 93 -3.59 8.18 2.30
C PHE A 93 -4.25 7.30 3.36
N CYS A 94 -5.51 6.90 3.14
CA CYS A 94 -6.20 5.99 4.06
C CYS A 94 -5.46 4.64 4.18
N VAL A 95 -4.97 4.06 3.08
CA VAL A 95 -4.19 2.81 3.09
C VAL A 95 -2.92 2.96 3.92
N VAL A 96 -2.16 4.04 3.72
CA VAL A 96 -0.91 4.33 4.41
C VAL A 96 -1.14 4.47 5.92
N ILE A 97 -2.15 5.21 6.34
CA ILE A 97 -2.49 5.39 7.76
C ILE A 97 -2.90 4.07 8.39
N MET A 98 -3.78 3.31 7.73
CA MET A 98 -4.19 1.99 8.20
C MET A 98 -3.00 1.04 8.35
N ARG A 99 -2.08 1.05 7.38
CA ARG A 99 -0.86 0.25 7.42
C ARG A 99 0.07 0.67 8.56
N TYR A 100 0.24 1.96 8.78
CA TYR A 100 1.02 2.50 9.88
C TYR A 100 0.48 2.03 11.24
N ILE A 101 -0.83 2.18 11.45
CA ILE A 101 -1.52 1.76 12.70
C ILE A 101 -1.39 0.24 12.88
N GLN A 102 -1.63 -0.53 11.82
CA GLN A 102 -1.48 -1.99 11.82
C GLN A 102 -0.09 -2.39 12.30
N ILE A 103 0.97 -1.82 11.70
CA ILE A 103 2.34 -2.19 12.05
C ILE A 103 2.67 -1.78 13.48
N ASN A 104 2.26 -0.59 13.90
CA ASN A 104 2.58 -0.07 15.23
C ASN A 104 1.91 -0.86 16.38
N ASN A 105 0.74 -1.45 16.13
CA ASN A 105 -0.02 -2.20 17.12
C ASN A 105 0.36 -3.68 17.19
N ILE A 106 0.80 -4.28 16.07
CA ILE A 106 0.93 -5.73 15.93
C ILE A 106 2.37 -6.23 16.03
N TYR A 107 3.32 -5.39 15.60
CA TYR A 107 4.72 -5.79 15.43
C TYR A 107 5.65 -5.18 16.49
N PRO A 108 6.83 -5.81 16.72
CA PRO A 108 7.75 -5.41 17.77
C PRO A 108 8.32 -4.00 17.62
N ARG A 109 8.83 -3.44 18.73
CA ARG A 109 9.33 -2.05 18.82
C ARG A 109 10.46 -1.72 17.84
N ASN A 110 11.29 -2.70 17.50
CA ASN A 110 12.41 -2.53 16.56
C ASN A 110 11.97 -2.13 15.13
N LEU A 111 10.74 -2.44 14.72
CA LEU A 111 10.21 -2.06 13.40
C LEU A 111 9.49 -0.71 13.39
N LYS A 112 9.23 -0.12 14.56
CA LYS A 112 8.46 1.13 14.67
C LYS A 112 9.19 2.32 14.05
N GLY A 113 10.53 2.38 14.17
CA GLY A 113 11.34 3.43 13.54
C GLY A 113 11.19 3.42 12.02
N PHE A 114 11.34 2.25 11.39
CA PHE A 114 11.14 2.08 9.96
C PHE A 114 9.70 2.39 9.52
N ASN A 115 8.71 2.05 10.35
CA ASN A 115 7.31 2.37 10.08
C ASN A 115 7.03 3.88 10.09
N ILE A 116 7.65 4.63 11.01
CA ILE A 116 7.57 6.10 11.05
C ILE A 116 8.25 6.69 9.81
N MET A 117 9.44 6.21 9.45
CA MET A 117 10.12 6.67 8.24
C MET A 117 9.29 6.40 6.99
N ALA A 118 8.71 5.20 6.87
CA ALA A 118 7.81 4.87 5.77
C ALA A 118 6.59 5.82 5.74
N LEU A 119 6.00 6.14 6.89
CA LEU A 119 4.88 7.10 6.96
C LEU A 119 5.30 8.49 6.46
N ILE A 120 6.46 9.00 6.89
CA ILE A 120 6.98 10.30 6.45
C ILE A 120 7.19 10.31 4.94
N MET A 121 7.85 9.27 4.38
CA MET A 121 8.06 9.16 2.94
C MET A 121 6.73 9.13 2.18
N ALA A 122 5.75 8.37 2.68
CA ALA A 122 4.42 8.32 2.07
C ALA A 122 3.69 9.66 2.11
N ILE A 123 3.77 10.42 3.20
CA ILE A 123 3.17 11.76 3.28
C ILE A 123 3.79 12.68 2.23
N ILE A 124 5.12 12.65 2.05
CA ILE A 124 5.80 13.44 1.01
C ILE A 124 5.31 13.04 -0.39
N VAL A 125 5.17 11.75 -0.67
CA VAL A 125 4.61 11.24 -1.94
C VAL A 125 3.19 11.75 -2.17
N LEU A 126 2.34 11.67 -1.15
CA LEU A 126 0.94 12.06 -1.24
C LEU A 126 0.81 13.57 -1.47
N MET A 127 1.55 14.39 -0.74
CA MET A 127 1.58 15.84 -0.94
C MET A 127 2.08 16.20 -2.34
N SER A 128 3.15 15.55 -2.80
CA SER A 128 3.69 15.76 -4.15
C SER A 128 2.67 15.37 -5.22
N SER A 129 1.97 14.24 -5.03
CA SER A 129 0.89 13.81 -5.93
C SER A 129 -0.30 14.77 -5.92
N MET A 130 -0.63 15.39 -4.78
CA MET A 130 -1.68 16.43 -4.70
C MET A 130 -1.27 17.69 -5.46
N VAL A 131 -0.01 18.13 -5.36
CA VAL A 131 0.51 19.24 -6.17
C VAL A 131 0.41 18.90 -7.65
N SER A 132 0.79 17.69 -8.05
CA SER A 132 0.65 17.20 -9.42
C SER A 132 -0.80 16.99 -9.86
N ALA A 133 -1.77 16.88 -8.95
CA ALA A 133 -3.19 16.82 -9.30
C ALA A 133 -3.80 18.22 -9.42
N ALA A 134 -3.32 19.18 -8.63
CA ALA A 134 -3.81 20.55 -8.60
C ALA A 134 -3.24 21.44 -9.71
N TYR A 135 -2.40 20.91 -10.61
CA TYR A 135 -1.64 21.76 -11.52
C TYR A 135 -2.48 22.66 -12.43
N PRO A 136 -3.69 22.34 -12.96
CA PRO A 136 -4.38 23.31 -13.82
C PRO A 136 -4.99 24.46 -13.02
N LEU A 137 -5.09 24.32 -11.69
CA LEU A 137 -5.43 25.43 -10.80
C LEU A 137 -4.23 26.37 -10.59
N THR A 138 -3.04 25.97 -11.04
CA THR A 138 -1.81 26.74 -10.91
C THR A 138 -1.28 27.09 -12.30
N SER A 139 -1.08 28.37 -12.59
CA SER A 139 -0.68 28.88 -13.92
C SER A 139 0.73 28.44 -14.40
N SER A 140 1.38 27.51 -13.70
CA SER A 140 2.80 27.19 -13.82
C SER A 140 3.06 25.67 -13.92
N TYR A 141 2.55 25.05 -14.98
CA TYR A 141 2.75 23.61 -15.26
C TYR A 141 4.21 23.17 -15.13
N GLY A 142 5.14 23.90 -15.76
CA GLY A 142 6.56 23.53 -15.80
C GLY A 142 7.31 23.74 -14.47
N ALA A 143 6.95 24.76 -13.68
CA ALA A 143 7.73 25.14 -12.50
C ALA A 143 7.38 24.32 -11.24
N ALA A 144 6.12 23.90 -11.10
CA ALA A 144 5.65 23.22 -9.88
C ALA A 144 5.32 21.75 -10.10
N CYS A 145 4.69 21.38 -11.23
CA CYS A 145 4.26 20.00 -11.47
C CYS A 145 5.44 19.06 -11.68
N TYR A 146 6.45 19.50 -12.45
CA TYR A 146 7.60 18.66 -12.78
C TYR A 146 8.44 18.26 -11.56
N PRO A 147 8.91 19.19 -10.71
CA PRO A 147 9.62 18.82 -9.48
C PRO A 147 8.78 17.93 -8.56
N ALA A 148 7.46 18.17 -8.48
CA ALA A 148 6.57 17.35 -7.65
C ALA A 148 6.50 15.89 -8.14
N ILE A 149 6.45 15.64 -9.44
CA ILE A 149 6.48 14.27 -9.99
C ILE A 149 7.80 13.57 -9.63
N CYS A 150 8.94 14.25 -9.80
CA CYS A 150 10.26 13.70 -9.47
C CYS A 150 10.39 13.35 -7.98
N ILE A 151 9.93 14.26 -7.11
CA ILE A 151 9.87 14.03 -5.65
C ILE A 151 8.97 12.82 -5.36
N SER A 152 7.78 12.77 -5.97
CA SER A 152 6.85 11.65 -5.79
C SER A 152 7.50 10.31 -6.14
N TYR A 153 8.23 10.22 -7.26
CA TYR A 153 8.90 8.97 -7.66
C TYR A 153 10.00 8.57 -6.68
N LEU A 154 10.90 9.50 -6.36
CA LEU A 154 12.01 9.26 -5.44
C LEU A 154 11.52 8.78 -4.06
N PHE A 155 10.55 9.48 -3.48
CA PHE A 155 10.02 9.15 -2.16
C PHE A 155 9.14 7.90 -2.17
N THR A 156 8.53 7.54 -3.31
CA THR A 156 7.81 6.27 -3.46
C THR A 156 8.76 5.09 -3.36
N VAL A 157 9.95 5.20 -3.97
CA VAL A 157 10.97 4.15 -3.87
C VAL A 157 11.44 3.98 -2.43
N PHE A 158 11.69 5.07 -1.70
CA PHE A 158 12.03 4.99 -0.28
C PHE A 158 10.90 4.37 0.55
N TYR A 159 9.65 4.78 0.31
CA TYR A 159 8.48 4.19 0.96
C TYR A 159 8.41 2.67 0.72
N MET A 160 8.50 2.23 -0.54
CA MET A 160 8.47 0.80 -0.90
C MET A 160 9.64 0.05 -0.27
N THR A 161 10.82 0.65 -0.18
CA THR A 161 12.00 0.05 0.44
C THR A 161 11.76 -0.23 1.92
N PHE A 162 11.28 0.77 2.67
CA PHE A 162 10.99 0.59 4.09
C PHE A 162 9.83 -0.38 4.34
N GLN A 163 8.76 -0.32 3.55
CA GLN A 163 7.64 -1.26 3.68
C GLN A 163 8.01 -2.69 3.29
N SER A 164 8.88 -2.88 2.29
CA SER A 164 9.40 -4.19 1.90
C SER A 164 10.32 -4.75 2.99
N TYR A 165 11.18 -3.91 3.58
CA TYR A 165 12.01 -4.30 4.73
C TYR A 165 11.16 -4.75 5.92
N ILE A 166 10.13 -3.97 6.28
CA ILE A 166 9.18 -4.35 7.35
C ILE A 166 8.49 -5.67 7.00
N SER A 167 8.03 -5.83 5.76
CA SER A 167 7.35 -7.06 5.30
C SER A 167 8.26 -8.28 5.41
N PHE A 168 9.53 -8.16 5.01
CA PHE A 168 10.51 -9.24 5.10
C PHE A 168 10.84 -9.62 6.55
N HIS A 169 11.00 -8.65 7.44
CA HIS A 169 11.23 -8.93 8.86
C HIS A 169 9.99 -9.42 9.61
N THR A 170 8.82 -9.35 8.97
CA THR A 170 7.57 -9.89 9.50
C THR A 170 7.16 -11.19 8.79
N ASP A 171 8.02 -11.72 7.90
CA ASP A 171 7.75 -12.83 6.97
C ASP A 171 7.38 -14.15 7.64
N ALA A 172 7.80 -14.38 8.91
CA ALA A 172 7.33 -15.50 9.71
C ALA A 172 5.79 -15.58 9.84
N PHE A 173 5.09 -14.49 9.51
CA PHE A 173 3.63 -14.39 9.52
C PHE A 173 3.01 -14.20 8.12
N TYR A 174 3.80 -14.16 7.06
CA TYR A 174 3.35 -13.92 5.69
C TYR A 174 3.55 -15.14 4.78
N ASN A 175 2.86 -15.12 3.65
CA ASN A 175 3.20 -16.02 2.55
C ASN A 175 4.41 -15.42 1.84
N GLY A 176 5.56 -16.10 1.89
CA GLY A 176 6.84 -15.60 1.36
C GLY A 176 6.74 -15.11 -0.09
N SER A 177 5.84 -15.67 -0.90
CA SER A 177 5.57 -15.22 -2.27
C SER A 177 5.20 -13.73 -2.35
N VAL A 178 4.41 -13.19 -1.42
CA VAL A 178 4.01 -11.77 -1.41
C VAL A 178 5.20 -10.88 -1.07
N CYS A 179 6.07 -11.32 -0.16
CA CYS A 179 7.30 -10.62 0.19
C CYS A 179 8.27 -10.55 -1.01
N TYR A 180 8.44 -11.65 -1.75
CA TYR A 180 9.27 -11.65 -2.97
C TYR A 180 8.70 -10.75 -4.07
N ILE A 181 7.38 -10.73 -4.27
CA ILE A 181 6.73 -9.80 -5.22
C ILE A 181 7.02 -8.35 -4.83
N ARG A 182 6.91 -8.00 -3.55
CA ARG A 182 7.20 -6.64 -3.06
C ARG A 182 8.65 -6.25 -3.27
N ILE A 183 9.60 -7.13 -2.95
CA ILE A 183 11.02 -6.91 -3.17
C ILE A 183 11.30 -6.71 -4.67
N GLY A 184 10.75 -7.58 -5.52
CA GLY A 184 10.87 -7.46 -6.98
C GLY A 184 10.33 -6.11 -7.48
N CYS A 185 9.16 -5.70 -6.99
CA CYS A 185 8.60 -4.38 -7.31
C CYS A 185 9.50 -3.24 -6.83
N THR A 186 10.05 -3.31 -5.61
CA THR A 186 10.99 -2.28 -5.09
C THR A 186 12.26 -2.18 -5.95
N ILE A 187 12.85 -3.32 -6.33
CA ILE A 187 14.07 -3.35 -7.16
C ILE A 187 13.78 -2.76 -8.54
N LEU A 188 12.70 -3.18 -9.21
CA LEU A 188 12.33 -2.63 -10.50
C LEU A 188 12.02 -1.12 -10.40
N SER A 189 11.33 -0.71 -9.34
CA SER A 189 11.03 0.70 -9.06
C SER A 189 12.26 1.55 -8.75
N LEU A 190 13.43 0.98 -8.41
CA LEU A 190 14.68 1.75 -8.29
C LEU A 190 15.24 2.13 -9.67
N CYS A 191 15.19 1.22 -10.63
CA CYS A 191 15.77 1.41 -11.95
C CYS A 191 14.98 2.42 -12.79
N VAL A 192 13.66 2.42 -12.65
CA VAL A 192 12.75 3.14 -13.56
C VAL A 192 12.79 4.68 -13.39
N PRO A 193 12.78 5.25 -12.17
CA PRO A 193 12.91 6.70 -11.96
C PRO A 193 14.27 7.22 -12.43
N ILE A 194 15.34 6.44 -12.24
CA ILE A 194 16.69 6.78 -12.73
C ILE A 194 16.62 6.96 -14.25
N ILE A 195 16.09 5.98 -14.97
CA ILE A 195 15.95 6.06 -16.42
C ILE A 195 15.08 7.25 -16.82
N SER A 196 13.95 7.51 -16.12
CA SER A 196 13.08 8.65 -16.43
C SER A 196 13.69 10.01 -16.15
N VAL A 197 14.52 10.16 -15.12
CA VAL A 197 15.16 11.44 -14.77
C VAL A 197 16.33 11.71 -15.72
N PHE A 198 17.15 10.69 -16.00
CA PHE A 198 18.26 10.83 -16.95
C PHE A 198 17.78 11.05 -18.39
N SER A 199 16.72 10.36 -18.82
CA SER A 199 16.12 10.59 -20.14
C SER A 199 15.54 12.00 -20.26
N ARG A 200 15.01 12.57 -19.16
CA ARG A 200 14.43 13.92 -19.14
C ARG A 200 15.45 15.05 -19.03
N VAL A 201 16.59 14.85 -18.36
CA VAL A 201 17.71 15.83 -18.37
C VAL A 201 18.37 15.87 -19.76
N GLY A 202 18.31 14.78 -20.53
CA GLY A 202 18.74 14.72 -21.94
C GLY A 202 17.72 15.28 -22.96
N LEU A 203 16.54 15.73 -22.53
CA LEU A 203 15.49 16.27 -23.40
C LEU A 203 15.81 17.65 -23.99
N THR A 204 16.95 18.24 -23.65
CA THR A 204 17.38 19.47 -24.31
C THR A 204 17.75 19.27 -25.77
N ASN A 205 17.84 18.02 -26.32
CA ASN A 205 18.21 17.82 -27.75
C ASN A 205 17.93 16.45 -28.45
N THR A 206 17.08 15.52 -27.98
CA THR A 206 17.10 14.13 -28.54
C THR A 206 15.77 13.47 -28.96
N SER A 207 15.93 12.44 -29.82
CA SER A 207 14.99 11.78 -30.73
C SER A 207 13.67 11.25 -30.12
N PRO A 208 12.62 11.03 -30.94
CA PRO A 208 11.33 10.46 -30.50
C PRO A 208 11.44 9.13 -29.74
N ALA A 209 12.51 8.36 -29.96
CA ALA A 209 12.77 7.12 -29.24
C ALA A 209 12.97 7.32 -27.72
N TYR A 210 13.63 8.42 -27.31
CA TYR A 210 13.84 8.73 -25.89
C TYR A 210 12.54 9.15 -25.19
N HIS A 211 11.66 9.85 -25.90
CA HIS A 211 10.33 10.19 -25.41
C HIS A 211 9.49 8.93 -25.15
N GLN A 212 9.46 7.99 -26.10
CA GLN A 212 8.74 6.72 -25.97
C GLN A 212 9.31 5.84 -24.85
N LEU A 213 10.64 5.77 -24.72
CA LEU A 213 11.28 5.02 -23.63
C LEU A 213 10.93 5.61 -22.27
N THR A 214 10.94 6.95 -22.13
CA THR A 214 10.55 7.63 -20.89
C THR A 214 9.09 7.33 -20.56
N ALA A 215 8.20 7.38 -21.55
CA ALA A 215 6.80 7.05 -21.38
C ALA A 215 6.62 5.60 -20.88
N ALA A 216 7.27 4.64 -21.53
CA ALA A 216 7.22 3.24 -21.14
C ALA A 216 7.71 3.03 -19.70
N CYS A 217 8.82 3.68 -19.32
CA CYS A 217 9.33 3.66 -17.96
C CYS A 217 8.28 4.18 -16.95
N GLU A 218 7.66 5.33 -17.19
CA GLU A 218 6.63 5.83 -16.28
C GLU A 218 5.43 4.90 -16.14
N TRP A 219 5.00 4.27 -17.23
CA TRP A 219 3.94 3.26 -17.20
C TRP A 219 4.33 2.07 -16.33
N VAL A 220 5.53 1.53 -16.54
CA VAL A 220 6.04 0.42 -15.72
C VAL A 220 6.09 0.84 -14.26
N PHE A 221 6.58 2.04 -13.93
CA PHE A 221 6.61 2.53 -12.55
C PHE A 221 5.21 2.57 -11.91
N ASN A 222 4.23 3.13 -12.62
CA ASN A 222 2.86 3.22 -12.14
C ASN A 222 2.23 1.83 -11.93
N LEU A 223 2.49 0.88 -12.84
CA LEU A 223 2.05 -0.51 -12.69
C LEU A 223 2.69 -1.19 -11.48
N LEU A 224 3.98 -0.97 -11.23
CA LEU A 224 4.68 -1.49 -10.06
C LEU A 224 4.08 -0.95 -8.76
N ILE A 225 3.74 0.35 -8.70
CA ILE A 225 3.04 0.94 -7.56
C ILE A 225 1.69 0.27 -7.36
N VAL A 226 0.90 0.10 -8.42
CA VAL A 226 -0.41 -0.54 -8.37
C VAL A 226 -0.30 -1.96 -7.82
N VAL A 227 0.60 -2.79 -8.35
CA VAL A 227 0.82 -4.16 -7.87
C VAL A 227 1.28 -4.16 -6.41
N TYR A 228 2.15 -3.23 -6.04
CA TYR A 228 2.65 -3.10 -4.67
C TYR A 228 1.54 -2.74 -3.69
N PHE A 229 0.72 -1.72 -3.98
CA PHE A 229 -0.40 -1.35 -3.12
C PHE A 229 -1.48 -2.43 -3.08
N TYR A 230 -1.78 -3.07 -4.22
CA TYR A 230 -2.69 -4.20 -4.28
C TYR A 230 -2.24 -5.35 -3.36
N SER A 231 -0.93 -5.58 -3.22
CA SER A 231 -0.43 -6.60 -2.31
C SER A 231 -0.83 -6.35 -0.84
N PHE A 232 -1.14 -5.12 -0.42
CA PHE A 232 -1.64 -4.83 0.93
C PHE A 232 -3.04 -5.38 1.20
N CYS A 233 -3.81 -5.73 0.17
CA CYS A 233 -5.06 -6.48 0.34
C CYS A 233 -4.83 -7.78 1.13
N TYR A 234 -3.70 -8.46 0.86
CA TYR A 234 -3.31 -9.67 1.57
C TYR A 234 -3.02 -9.38 3.06
N ASP A 235 -2.28 -8.31 3.33
CA ASP A 235 -1.89 -7.93 4.70
C ASP A 235 -3.09 -7.53 5.56
N PHE A 236 -4.03 -6.79 4.98
CA PHE A 236 -5.25 -6.39 5.67
C PHE A 236 -6.18 -7.58 5.92
N ASN A 237 -6.19 -8.58 5.03
CA ASN A 237 -6.87 -9.85 5.25
C ASN A 237 -6.24 -10.68 6.39
N LEU A 238 -4.91 -10.73 6.49
CA LEU A 238 -4.24 -11.48 7.58
C LEU A 238 -4.45 -10.85 8.95
N THR A 239 -4.51 -9.51 9.01
CA THR A 239 -4.74 -8.76 10.26
C THR A 239 -6.06 -9.12 10.92
N LYS A 240 -7.09 -9.33 10.09
CA LYS A 240 -8.41 -9.79 10.51
C LYS A 240 -8.32 -11.09 11.32
N ILE A 241 -7.58 -12.08 10.81
CA ILE A 241 -7.46 -13.39 11.44
C ILE A 241 -6.83 -13.24 12.82
N ARG A 242 -5.80 -12.40 12.95
CA ARG A 242 -5.10 -12.22 14.23
C ARG A 242 -5.93 -11.46 15.26
N SER A 243 -6.68 -10.41 14.89
CA SER A 243 -7.55 -9.72 15.85
C SER A 243 -8.65 -10.64 16.36
N TYR A 244 -9.30 -11.43 15.50
CA TYR A 244 -10.32 -12.39 15.93
C TYR A 244 -9.75 -13.49 16.84
N VAL A 245 -8.56 -14.01 16.53
CA VAL A 245 -7.93 -15.06 17.36
C VAL A 245 -7.53 -14.51 18.73
N VAL A 246 -7.00 -13.29 18.81
CA VAL A 246 -6.64 -12.65 20.09
C VAL A 246 -7.90 -12.32 20.90
N ASP A 247 -8.94 -11.76 20.28
CA ASP A 247 -10.20 -11.46 20.97
C ASP A 247 -10.91 -12.74 21.45
N ASP A 248 -10.88 -13.82 20.68
CA ASP A 248 -11.42 -15.12 21.08
C ASP A 248 -10.61 -15.74 22.24
N MET A 249 -9.28 -15.63 22.22
CA MET A 249 -8.44 -16.07 23.34
C MET A 249 -8.68 -15.25 24.62
N ILE A 250 -8.84 -13.93 24.49
CA ILE A 250 -9.16 -13.05 25.63
C ILE A 250 -10.57 -13.34 26.16
N ARG A 251 -11.53 -13.62 25.27
CA ARG A 251 -12.88 -13.98 25.67
C ARG A 251 -12.91 -15.33 26.38
N LYS A 252 -12.24 -16.35 25.83
CA LYS A 252 -12.12 -17.67 26.45
C LYS A 252 -11.37 -17.62 27.78
N SER A 253 -10.33 -16.78 27.91
CA SER A 253 -9.65 -16.59 29.18
C SER A 253 -10.53 -15.88 30.20
N ALA A 254 -11.27 -14.84 29.80
CA ALA A 254 -12.23 -14.16 30.67
C ALA A 254 -13.39 -15.08 31.11
N ASP A 255 -13.89 -15.93 30.21
CA ASP A 255 -14.94 -16.91 30.49
C ASP A 255 -14.42 -18.01 31.43
N SER A 256 -13.16 -18.46 31.27
CA SER A 256 -12.52 -19.43 32.17
C SER A 256 -12.30 -18.85 33.58
N PHE A 257 -11.96 -17.56 33.67
CA PHE A 257 -11.80 -16.85 34.93
C PHE A 257 -13.15 -16.66 35.65
N ARG A 258 -14.22 -16.37 34.90
CA ARG A 258 -15.60 -16.30 35.44
C ARG A 258 -16.15 -17.65 35.87
N ALA A 259 -15.73 -18.73 35.23
CA ALA A 259 -16.11 -20.09 35.59
C ALA A 259 -15.40 -20.63 36.85
N GLY A 260 -14.54 -19.83 37.50
CA GLY A 260 -13.82 -20.22 38.72
C GLY A 260 -12.65 -21.19 38.48
N ASN A 261 -12.28 -21.43 37.21
CA ASN A 261 -11.14 -22.27 36.88
C ASN A 261 -9.83 -21.48 37.04
N ASN A 262 -8.84 -22.08 37.71
CA ASN A 262 -7.52 -21.48 37.85
C ASN A 262 -6.90 -21.24 36.46
N TYR A 263 -6.57 -19.97 36.17
CA TYR A 263 -5.94 -19.55 34.92
C TYR A 263 -4.66 -20.36 34.58
N VAL A 264 -3.98 -20.85 35.61
CA VAL A 264 -2.80 -21.73 35.52
C VAL A 264 -3.13 -23.07 34.87
N ASP A 265 -4.30 -23.67 35.15
CA ASP A 265 -4.72 -24.94 34.58
C ASP A 265 -5.16 -24.79 33.12
N TYR A 266 -5.78 -23.66 32.76
CA TYR A 266 -6.08 -23.32 31.37
C TYR A 266 -4.81 -23.21 30.52
N LEU A 267 -3.82 -22.42 30.99
CA LEU A 267 -2.53 -22.29 30.31
C LEU A 267 -1.79 -23.62 30.19
N ARG A 268 -1.83 -24.46 31.25
CA ARG A 268 -1.22 -25.80 31.25
C ARG A 268 -1.88 -26.75 30.25
N SER A 269 -3.20 -26.70 30.08
CA SER A 269 -3.94 -27.52 29.11
C SER A 269 -3.65 -27.13 27.65
N HIS A 270 -3.42 -25.85 27.36
CA HIS A 270 -3.11 -25.38 26.00
C HIS A 270 -1.63 -25.53 25.63
N HIS A 271 -0.72 -25.48 26.61
CA HIS A 271 0.70 -25.78 26.39
C HIS A 271 0.95 -27.26 26.07
N THR A 272 0.15 -28.17 26.61
CA THR A 272 0.21 -29.60 26.26
C THR A 272 -0.34 -29.84 24.85
N THR A 273 -1.46 -29.23 24.46
CA THR A 273 -2.01 -29.41 23.10
C THR A 273 -1.08 -28.89 21.99
N SER A 274 -0.37 -27.78 22.26
CA SER A 274 0.59 -27.20 21.30
C SER A 274 1.90 -27.98 21.20
N ARG A 275 2.30 -28.72 22.24
CA ARG A 275 3.39 -29.72 22.16
C ARG A 275 2.98 -30.97 21.40
N THR A 276 1.76 -31.47 21.60
CA THR A 276 1.25 -32.65 20.86
C THR A 276 1.10 -32.36 19.36
N ARG A 277 0.73 -31.12 18.98
CA ARG A 277 0.68 -30.71 17.56
C ARG A 277 2.05 -30.63 16.87
N ARG A 278 3.11 -30.25 17.59
CA ARG A 278 4.49 -30.29 17.04
C ARG A 278 4.99 -31.71 16.89
N HIS A 279 4.69 -32.60 17.85
CA HIS A 279 5.03 -34.02 17.70
C HIS A 279 4.27 -34.69 16.56
N LEU A 280 3.02 -34.29 16.26
CA LEU A 280 2.27 -34.81 15.11
C LEU A 280 2.72 -34.23 13.76
N SER A 281 3.28 -33.01 13.71
CA SER A 281 3.85 -32.50 12.44
C SER A 281 5.22 -33.10 12.11
N ASP A 282 6.02 -33.44 13.13
CA ASP A 282 7.33 -34.10 12.91
C ASP A 282 7.20 -35.61 12.67
N SER A 283 6.07 -36.23 13.06
CA SER A 283 5.80 -37.66 12.81
C SER A 283 5.07 -37.94 11.48
N GLY A 284 4.70 -36.89 10.73
CA GLY A 284 3.86 -36.98 9.52
C GLY A 284 4.63 -37.17 8.21
N SER A 285 5.95 -37.32 8.23
CA SER A 285 6.79 -37.43 7.01
C SER A 285 6.81 -38.84 6.36
N HIS A 286 6.06 -39.83 6.89
CA HIS A 286 6.13 -41.21 6.38
C HIS A 286 4.81 -42.00 6.27
N MET A 287 3.66 -41.36 6.11
CA MET A 287 2.44 -42.12 5.76
C MET A 287 1.83 -41.65 4.44
N GLY A 288 1.98 -42.49 3.43
CA GLY A 288 1.46 -42.32 2.08
C GLY A 288 -0.07 -42.25 2.06
N TYR A 289 -0.58 -41.30 1.27
CA TYR A 289 -1.99 -41.21 0.94
C TYR A 289 -2.34 -42.30 -0.07
N HIS A 290 -2.98 -43.38 0.41
CA HIS A 290 -3.86 -44.19 -0.41
C HIS A 290 -5.19 -43.43 -0.55
N ILE A 291 -5.46 -42.91 -1.75
CA ILE A 291 -6.76 -42.38 -2.13
C ILE A 291 -7.62 -43.58 -2.51
N ASN A 292 -8.54 -43.98 -1.62
CA ASN A 292 -9.66 -44.81 -2.01
C ASN A 292 -10.72 -43.91 -2.63
N THR A 293 -10.95 -44.15 -3.92
CA THR A 293 -12.15 -43.74 -4.63
C THR A 293 -13.28 -44.65 -4.20
N GLU A 294 -14.39 -44.10 -3.71
CA GLU A 294 -15.73 -44.64 -3.90
C GLU A 294 -16.81 -43.65 -3.43
N PHE A 295 -17.74 -43.38 -4.35
CA PHE A 295 -18.98 -42.59 -4.33
C PHE A 295 -18.91 -41.05 -4.31
#